data_AF-A0A9X4RWJ5-F1
#
_entry.id   AF-A0A9X4RWJ5-F1
#
_cell.length_a   1.000
_cell.length_b   1.000
_cell.length_c   1.000
_cell.angle_alpha   90.00
_cell.angle_beta   90.00
_cell.angle_gamma   90.00
#
_symmetry.space_group_name_H-M   'P 1'
#
loop_
_entity.id
_entity.type
_entity.pdbx_description
1 polymer ?
#
loop_
_entity_poly.entity_id
_entity_poly.type
_entity_poly.pdbx_seq_one_letter_code
_entity_poly.pdbx_strand_id
1 'polypeptide(L)'
;MNAIKEIKNYILEHIHIENPEVWEFELTPNVTKLINSLNQTETNDFCNSVLEWEDEISYLITLSIYDSTNSFLDATLLYINIFSKIKDIEYLEILVENDIPFIRPPYDTVDKLKDWNKKQIENLKDNIITVMTVKSDSWNETLKEVVEYLNKQIENKASR
;
A
#
# COMPACT_ATOMS: atom_id res chain seq x y z
N MET A 1 7.46 9.41 -20.98
CA MET A 1 7.30 10.38 -19.86
C MET A 1 5.90 11.03 -19.80
N ASN A 2 4.86 10.40 -20.36
CA ASN A 2 3.50 11.00 -20.40
C ASN A 2 2.47 10.20 -19.56
N ALA A 3 2.57 8.86 -19.54
CA ALA A 3 1.59 7.99 -18.88
C ALA A 3 1.51 8.13 -17.35
N ILE A 4 2.65 8.27 -16.65
CA ILE A 4 2.66 8.44 -15.18
C ILE A 4 1.98 9.76 -14.78
N LYS A 5 2.23 10.82 -15.56
CA LYS A 5 1.58 12.11 -15.37
C LYS A 5 0.08 12.03 -15.65
N GLU A 6 -0.31 11.29 -16.70
CA GLU A 6 -1.71 11.02 -17.02
C GLU A 6 -2.42 10.30 -15.88
N ILE A 7 -1.82 9.26 -15.30
CA ILE A 7 -2.36 8.56 -14.13
C ILE A 7 -2.55 9.53 -12.96
N LYS A 8 -1.51 10.29 -12.58
CA LYS A 8 -1.61 11.25 -11.45
C LYS A 8 -2.68 12.32 -11.71
N ASN A 9 -2.72 12.87 -12.91
CA ASN A 9 -3.70 13.88 -13.28
C ASN A 9 -5.12 13.33 -13.23
N TYR A 10 -5.34 12.10 -13.72
CA TYR A 10 -6.65 11.47 -13.67
C TYR A 10 -7.15 11.32 -12.23
N ILE A 11 -6.29 10.91 -11.29
CA ILE A 11 -6.64 10.84 -9.86
C ILE A 11 -7.00 12.22 -9.32
N LEU A 12 -6.15 13.23 -9.59
CA LEU A 12 -6.35 14.61 -9.14
C LEU A 12 -7.65 15.23 -9.65
N GLU A 13 -8.03 14.94 -10.90
CA GLU A 13 -9.28 15.43 -11.49
C GLU A 13 -10.53 14.88 -10.80
N HIS A 14 -10.41 13.73 -10.12
CA HIS A 14 -11.53 13.01 -9.52
C HIS A 14 -11.42 12.91 -7.98
N ILE A 15 -10.40 13.51 -7.37
CA ILE A 15 -10.07 13.38 -5.93
C ILE A 15 -11.20 13.89 -5.01
N HIS A 16 -12.04 14.79 -5.51
CA HIS A 16 -13.16 15.36 -4.77
C HIS A 16 -14.42 14.48 -4.79
N ILE A 17 -14.39 13.31 -5.44
CA ILE A 17 -15.53 12.39 -5.49
C ILE A 17 -15.56 11.61 -4.18
N GLU A 18 -16.49 11.99 -3.30
CA GLU A 18 -16.66 11.37 -1.98
C GLU A 18 -17.38 10.02 -2.02
N ASN A 19 -17.97 9.62 -3.16
CA ASN A 19 -18.69 8.35 -3.28
C ASN A 19 -17.70 7.18 -3.47
N PRO A 20 -17.53 6.29 -2.48
CA PRO A 20 -16.59 5.18 -2.57
C PRO A 20 -16.92 4.21 -3.71
N GLU A 21 -18.21 4.02 -4.03
CA GLU A 21 -18.65 3.12 -5.11
C GLU A 21 -18.20 3.65 -6.48
N VAL A 22 -18.20 4.97 -6.69
CA VAL A 22 -17.70 5.56 -7.94
C VAL A 22 -16.19 5.35 -8.03
N TRP A 23 -15.48 5.49 -6.92
CA TRP A 23 -14.04 5.22 -6.89
C TRP A 23 -13.73 3.77 -7.23
N GLU A 24 -14.40 2.82 -6.56
CA GLU A 24 -14.18 1.39 -6.71
C GLU A 24 -14.61 0.87 -8.09
N PHE A 25 -15.80 1.22 -8.57
CA PHE A 25 -16.39 0.60 -9.75
C PHE A 25 -16.18 1.38 -11.06
N GLU A 26 -15.87 2.69 -10.99
CA GLU A 26 -15.71 3.50 -12.20
C GLU A 26 -14.28 4.01 -12.39
N LEU A 27 -13.67 4.57 -11.34
CA LEU A 27 -12.38 5.25 -11.46
C LEU A 27 -11.20 4.26 -11.38
N THR A 28 -11.25 3.33 -10.42
CA THR A 28 -10.22 2.30 -10.23
C THR A 28 -9.97 1.51 -11.52
N PRO A 29 -10.98 0.97 -12.25
CA PRO A 29 -10.75 0.22 -13.48
C PRO A 29 -10.03 1.03 -14.57
N ASN A 30 -10.31 2.33 -14.67
CA ASN A 30 -9.66 3.20 -15.65
C ASN A 30 -8.17 3.40 -15.32
N VAL A 31 -7.88 3.65 -14.05
CA VAL A 31 -6.50 3.79 -13.57
C VAL A 31 -5.74 2.47 -13.70
N THR A 32 -6.35 1.34 -13.33
CA THR A 32 -5.79 0.00 -13.51
C THR A 32 -5.44 -0.28 -14.97
N LYS A 33 -6.30 0.11 -15.91
CA LYS A 33 -6.03 -0.02 -17.35
C LYS A 33 -4.81 0.78 -17.79
N LEU A 34 -4.62 1.99 -17.28
CA LEU A 34 -3.43 2.79 -17.55
C LEU A 34 -2.17 2.12 -16.98
N ILE A 35 -2.22 1.63 -15.74
CA ILE A 35 -1.10 0.89 -15.11
C ILE A 35 -0.75 -0.35 -15.94
N ASN A 36 -1.76 -1.12 -16.38
CA ASN A 36 -1.56 -2.33 -17.20
C ASN A 36 -0.93 -2.05 -18.57
N SER A 37 -1.00 -0.81 -19.05
CA SER A 37 -0.38 -0.41 -20.32
C SER A 37 1.10 -0.04 -20.22
N LEU A 38 1.61 0.18 -19.00
CA LEU A 38 3.00 0.58 -18.77
C LEU A 38 3.96 -0.54 -19.17
N ASN A 39 4.99 -0.20 -19.93
CA ASN A 39 6.10 -1.11 -20.18
C ASN A 39 7.04 -1.18 -18.96
N GLN A 40 8.01 -2.11 -18.96
CA GLN A 40 8.92 -2.32 -17.83
C GLN A 40 9.64 -1.03 -17.33
N THR A 41 10.10 -0.18 -18.24
CA THR A 41 10.78 1.07 -17.85
C THR A 41 9.80 2.02 -17.19
N GLU A 42 8.62 2.17 -17.78
CA GLU A 42 7.56 3.02 -17.24
C GLU A 42 7.01 2.51 -15.91
N THR A 43 6.92 1.20 -15.71
CA THR A 43 6.51 0.60 -14.44
C THR A 43 7.53 0.90 -13.34
N ASN A 44 8.84 0.81 -13.63
CA ASN A 44 9.87 1.17 -12.66
C ASN A 44 9.80 2.66 -12.30
N ASP A 45 9.64 3.53 -13.30
CA ASP A 45 9.48 4.98 -13.08
C ASP A 45 8.19 5.29 -12.29
N PHE A 46 7.11 4.57 -12.58
CA PHE A 46 5.83 4.67 -11.86
C PHE A 46 6.00 4.31 -10.38
N CYS A 47 6.59 3.14 -10.08
CA CYS A 47 6.84 2.69 -8.72
C CYS A 47 7.61 3.72 -7.90
N ASN A 48 8.65 4.33 -8.48
CA ASN A 48 9.41 5.38 -7.82
C ASN A 48 8.59 6.66 -7.66
N SER A 49 7.84 7.06 -8.69
CA SER A 49 7.06 8.30 -8.67
C SER A 49 5.94 8.27 -7.63
N VAL A 50 5.22 7.16 -7.51
CA VAL A 50 4.10 7.02 -6.54
C VAL A 50 4.57 7.22 -5.11
N LEU A 51 5.79 6.82 -4.77
CA LEU A 51 6.35 7.00 -3.43
C LEU A 51 6.65 8.47 -3.10
N GLU A 52 6.81 9.32 -4.11
CA GLU A 52 7.01 10.76 -3.94
C GLU A 52 5.70 11.58 -3.99
N TRP A 53 4.55 10.93 -4.24
CA TRP A 53 3.26 11.62 -4.25
C TRP A 53 2.75 11.93 -2.83
N GLU A 54 1.81 12.86 -2.76
CA GLU A 54 1.06 13.20 -1.56
C GLU A 54 0.27 11.99 -1.04
N ASP A 55 0.11 11.89 0.29
CA ASP A 55 -0.49 10.72 0.96
C ASP A 55 -1.84 10.32 0.36
N GLU A 56 -2.73 11.29 0.13
CA GLU A 56 -4.05 11.08 -0.46
C GLU A 56 -3.99 10.40 -1.83
N ILE A 57 -3.12 10.89 -2.72
CA ILE A 57 -2.98 10.34 -4.08
C ILE A 57 -2.35 8.95 -4.02
N SER A 58 -1.35 8.78 -3.15
CA SER A 58 -0.72 7.48 -2.93
C SER A 58 -1.68 6.45 -2.33
N TYR A 59 -2.57 6.88 -1.45
CA TYR A 59 -3.64 6.03 -0.92
C TYR A 59 -4.64 5.65 -2.02
N LEU A 60 -5.14 6.61 -2.79
CA LEU A 60 -6.18 6.36 -3.81
C LEU A 60 -5.75 5.43 -4.95
N ILE A 61 -4.45 5.36 -5.26
CA ILE A 61 -3.91 4.48 -6.30
C ILE A 61 -3.77 3.02 -5.86
N THR A 62 -3.88 2.73 -4.57
CA THR A 62 -3.57 1.42 -4.00
C THR A 62 -4.44 0.28 -4.55
N LEU A 63 -5.75 0.50 -4.68
CA LEU A 63 -6.67 -0.50 -5.24
C LEU A 63 -6.33 -0.80 -6.71
N SER A 64 -6.02 0.23 -7.51
CA SER A 64 -5.63 0.02 -8.91
C SER A 64 -4.29 -0.70 -9.07
N ILE A 65 -3.36 -0.48 -8.15
CA ILE A 65 -2.10 -1.25 -8.07
C ILE A 65 -2.42 -2.71 -7.76
N TYR A 66 -3.30 -2.96 -6.80
CA TYR A 66 -3.68 -4.31 -6.38
C TYR A 66 -4.37 -5.09 -7.51
N ASP A 67 -5.29 -4.45 -8.23
CA ASP A 67 -6.04 -5.06 -9.35
C ASP A 67 -5.24 -5.11 -10.66
N SER A 68 -4.02 -4.57 -10.68
CA SER A 68 -3.18 -4.56 -11.87
C SER A 68 -2.74 -5.96 -12.27
N THR A 69 -2.78 -6.21 -13.58
CA THR A 69 -2.25 -7.42 -14.22
C THR A 69 -0.92 -7.15 -14.93
N ASN A 70 -0.29 -5.99 -14.66
CA ASN A 70 1.00 -5.64 -15.24
C ASN A 70 2.09 -6.59 -14.73
N SER A 71 2.66 -7.40 -15.63
CA SER A 71 3.68 -8.40 -15.26
C SER A 71 5.00 -7.82 -14.73
N PHE A 72 5.24 -6.52 -14.91
CA PHE A 72 6.42 -5.83 -14.41
C PHE A 72 6.21 -5.19 -13.03
N LEU A 73 4.97 -5.17 -12.53
CA LEU A 73 4.61 -4.54 -11.27
C LEU A 73 4.54 -5.59 -10.15
N ASP A 74 5.38 -5.47 -9.14
CA ASP A 74 5.15 -6.16 -7.87
C ASP A 74 4.16 -5.34 -7.03
N ALA A 75 2.87 -5.59 -7.29
CA ALA A 75 1.77 -4.84 -6.67
C ALA A 75 1.87 -4.87 -5.14
N THR A 76 2.14 -6.04 -4.55
CA THR A 76 2.28 -6.19 -3.09
C THR A 76 3.42 -5.34 -2.56
N LEU A 77 4.58 -5.33 -3.22
CA LEU A 77 5.73 -4.56 -2.77
C LEU A 77 5.46 -3.06 -2.84
N LEU A 78 4.92 -2.57 -3.97
CA LEU A 78 4.61 -1.15 -4.12
C LEU A 78 3.55 -0.70 -3.12
N TYR A 79 2.49 -1.49 -2.98
CA TYR A 79 1.40 -1.24 -2.05
C TYR A 79 1.94 -1.06 -0.62
N ILE A 80 2.79 -1.95 -0.14
CA ILE A 80 3.25 -1.83 1.24
C ILE A 80 4.31 -0.74 1.42
N ASN A 81 5.07 -0.40 0.37
CA ASN A 81 5.90 0.80 0.39
C ASN A 81 5.06 2.08 0.53
N ILE A 82 3.88 2.13 -0.11
CA ILE A 82 2.90 3.21 0.07
C ILE A 82 2.43 3.26 1.52
N PHE A 83 1.96 2.13 2.05
CA PHE A 83 1.50 2.05 3.43
C PHE A 83 2.61 2.48 4.41
N SER A 84 3.85 2.06 4.19
CA SER A 84 5.00 2.42 5.05
C SER A 84 5.39 3.89 5.01
N LYS A 85 4.90 4.70 4.06
CA LYS A 85 5.23 6.13 3.95
C LYS A 85 4.10 7.08 4.33
N ILE A 86 2.85 6.62 4.26
CA ILE A 86 1.68 7.44 4.59
C ILE A 86 1.76 7.81 6.07
N LYS A 87 1.42 9.07 6.36
CA LYS A 87 1.40 9.66 7.70
C LYS A 87 0.01 10.08 8.13
N ASP A 88 -0.88 10.33 7.16
CA ASP A 88 -2.28 10.63 7.45
C ASP A 88 -2.98 9.43 8.11
N ILE A 89 -3.55 9.66 9.30
CA ILE A 89 -4.10 8.59 10.11
C ILE A 89 -5.37 7.97 9.51
N GLU A 90 -6.20 8.76 8.82
CA GLU A 90 -7.46 8.26 8.24
C GLU A 90 -7.14 7.30 7.09
N TYR A 91 -6.15 7.62 6.26
CA TYR A 91 -5.70 6.71 5.21
C TYR A 91 -5.01 5.46 5.78
N LEU A 92 -4.21 5.59 6.84
CA LEU A 92 -3.62 4.43 7.50
C LEU A 92 -4.70 3.50 8.07
N GLU A 93 -5.76 4.05 8.67
CA GLU A 93 -6.88 3.27 9.20
C GLU A 93 -7.55 2.43 8.11
N ILE A 94 -7.79 3.00 6.94
CA ILE A 94 -8.43 2.29 5.82
C ILE A 94 -7.51 1.23 5.24
N LEU A 95 -6.23 1.54 5.04
CA LEU A 95 -5.24 0.56 4.59
C LEU A 95 -5.18 -0.62 5.56
N VAL A 96 -5.04 -0.36 6.86
CA VAL A 96 -5.01 -1.42 7.88
C VAL A 96 -6.23 -2.35 7.80
N GLU A 97 -7.43 -1.83 7.62
CA GLU A 97 -8.65 -2.66 7.52
C GLU A 97 -8.63 -3.58 6.30
N ASN A 98 -8.10 -3.10 5.18
CA ASN A 98 -7.95 -3.87 3.96
C ASN A 98 -6.75 -4.84 4.02
N ASP A 99 -5.72 -4.52 4.84
CA ASP A 99 -4.39 -5.13 4.73
C ASP A 99 -4.01 -6.12 5.82
N ILE A 100 -4.64 -6.02 6.99
CA ILE A 100 -4.42 -6.98 8.07
C ILE A 100 -4.47 -8.44 7.59
N PRO A 101 -5.41 -8.85 6.72
CA PRO A 101 -5.47 -10.22 6.22
C PRO A 101 -4.19 -10.66 5.49
N PHE A 102 -3.41 -9.74 4.91
CA PHE A 102 -2.19 -10.05 4.17
C PHE A 102 -0.93 -10.03 5.05
N ILE A 103 -0.92 -9.24 6.13
CA ILE A 103 0.26 -9.14 6.99
C ILE A 103 0.23 -10.23 8.09
N ARG A 104 -0.96 -10.69 8.46
CA ARG A 104 -1.16 -11.69 9.51
C ARG A 104 -0.75 -13.11 9.03
N PRO A 105 -0.02 -13.90 9.83
CA PRO A 105 0.14 -15.34 9.55
C PRO A 105 -1.20 -16.09 9.58
N PRO A 106 -1.42 -17.14 8.77
CA PRO A 106 -0.45 -17.88 7.97
C PRO A 106 -0.40 -17.50 6.48
N TYR A 107 -0.88 -16.31 6.07
CA TYR A 107 -1.10 -15.99 4.65
C TYR A 107 0.18 -15.72 3.85
N ASP A 108 0.17 -16.08 2.56
CA ASP A 108 1.35 -16.17 1.66
C ASP A 108 2.12 -14.86 1.42
N THR A 109 1.50 -13.70 1.67
CA THR A 109 2.14 -12.38 1.61
C THR A 109 3.27 -12.20 2.63
N VAL A 110 3.29 -13.03 3.69
CA VAL A 110 4.36 -13.19 4.69
C VAL A 110 5.72 -13.53 4.06
N ASP A 111 5.74 -14.29 2.96
CA ASP A 111 7.01 -14.68 2.32
C ASP A 111 7.73 -13.50 1.66
N LYS A 112 7.00 -12.45 1.26
CA LYS A 112 7.57 -11.25 0.63
C LYS A 112 8.30 -10.33 1.62
N LEU A 113 8.01 -10.42 2.92
CA LEU A 113 8.75 -9.66 3.96
C LEU A 113 10.21 -10.10 4.10
N LYS A 114 10.56 -11.31 3.62
CA LYS A 114 11.94 -11.79 3.59
C LYS A 114 12.84 -10.88 2.74
N ASP A 115 12.30 -10.30 1.67
CA ASP A 115 13.04 -9.48 0.72
C ASP A 115 13.16 -8.01 1.14
N TRP A 116 12.50 -7.61 2.23
CA TRP A 116 12.49 -6.22 2.65
C TRP A 116 13.70 -5.83 3.47
N ASN A 117 14.05 -4.55 3.45
CA ASN A 117 15.02 -4.04 4.40
C ASN A 117 14.36 -3.80 5.77
N LYS A 118 15.19 -3.75 6.82
CA LYS A 118 14.74 -3.57 8.21
C LYS A 118 13.90 -2.30 8.39
N LYS A 119 14.29 -1.19 7.77
CA LYS A 119 13.62 0.11 7.91
C LYS A 119 12.18 0.08 7.36
N GLN A 120 11.93 -0.62 6.27
CA GLN A 120 10.58 -0.78 5.73
C GLN A 120 9.66 -1.51 6.71
N ILE A 121 10.16 -2.58 7.33
CA ILE A 121 9.40 -3.36 8.31
C ILE A 121 9.16 -2.54 9.59
N GLU A 122 10.15 -1.75 10.03
CA GLU A 122 10.01 -0.83 11.16
C GLU A 122 8.94 0.24 10.89
N ASN A 123 8.97 0.88 9.72
CA ASN A 123 7.96 1.88 9.34
C ASN A 123 6.55 1.28 9.30
N LEU A 124 6.37 0.10 8.70
CA LEU A 124 5.08 -0.59 8.68
C LEU A 124 4.57 -0.86 10.10
N LYS A 125 5.45 -1.36 10.98
CA LYS A 125 5.11 -1.60 12.39
C LYS A 125 4.69 -0.32 13.09
N ASP A 126 5.42 0.77 12.90
CA ASP A 126 5.14 2.05 13.55
C ASP A 126 3.81 2.65 13.07
N ASN A 127 3.47 2.48 11.78
CA ASN A 127 2.19 2.88 11.23
C ASN A 127 1.03 2.03 11.80
N ILE A 128 1.22 0.72 11.96
CA ILE A 128 0.23 -0.16 12.61
C ILE A 128 0.02 0.24 14.08
N ILE A 129 1.10 0.54 14.81
CA ILE A 129 1.01 1.04 16.20
C ILE A 129 0.26 2.37 16.25
N THR A 130 0.48 3.26 15.28
CA THR A 130 -0.25 4.54 15.19
C THR A 130 -1.74 4.29 15.05
N VAL A 131 -2.15 3.37 14.17
CA VAL A 131 -3.56 2.98 14.00
C VAL A 131 -4.16 2.35 15.26
N MET A 132 -3.39 1.55 16.01
CA MET A 132 -3.83 0.99 17.30
C MET A 132 -4.20 2.06 18.34
N THR A 133 -3.69 3.29 18.22
CA THR A 133 -4.02 4.36 19.17
C THR A 133 -5.41 4.96 18.95
N VAL A 134 -6.02 4.74 17.78
CA VAL A 134 -7.31 5.33 17.38
C VAL A 134 -8.39 4.28 17.08
N LYS A 135 -8.02 3.04 16.74
CA LYS A 135 -8.98 1.97 16.45
C LYS A 135 -9.68 1.42 17.70
N SER A 136 -10.86 0.84 17.46
CA SER A 136 -11.65 0.16 18.49
C SER A 136 -10.94 -1.06 19.07
N ASP A 137 -11.26 -1.39 20.32
CA ASP A 137 -10.68 -2.54 21.04
C ASP A 137 -10.83 -3.88 20.31
N SER A 138 -11.85 -4.02 19.45
CA SER A 138 -12.08 -5.23 18.66
C SER A 138 -10.96 -5.56 17.68
N TRP A 139 -10.19 -4.56 17.23
CA TRP A 139 -9.06 -4.73 16.31
C TRP A 139 -7.72 -4.90 17.03
N ASN A 140 -7.64 -4.52 18.31
CA ASN A 140 -6.39 -4.42 19.04
C ASN A 140 -5.64 -5.76 19.16
N GLU A 141 -6.36 -6.88 19.36
CA GLU A 141 -5.71 -8.19 19.42
C GLU A 141 -5.11 -8.59 18.07
N THR A 142 -5.84 -8.37 16.97
CA THR A 142 -5.34 -8.64 15.62
C THR A 142 -4.13 -7.78 15.27
N LEU A 143 -4.17 -6.49 15.61
CA LEU A 143 -3.05 -5.57 15.37
C LEU A 143 -1.82 -5.95 16.21
N LYS A 144 -2.01 -6.39 17.46
CA LYS A 144 -0.92 -6.91 18.31
C LYS A 144 -0.26 -8.14 17.68
N GLU A 145 -1.03 -9.11 17.18
CA GLU A 145 -0.49 -10.29 16.50
C GLU A 145 0.40 -9.89 15.32
N VAL A 146 -0.04 -8.90 14.54
CA VAL A 146 0.73 -8.37 13.41
C VAL A 146 2.02 -7.69 13.89
N VAL A 147 1.95 -6.84 14.91
CA VAL A 147 3.13 -6.16 15.49
C VAL A 147 4.14 -7.18 16.04
N GLU A 148 3.69 -8.20 16.77
CA GLU A 148 4.54 -9.28 17.27
C GLU A 148 5.25 -10.02 16.14
N TYR A 149 4.53 -10.30 15.06
CA TYR A 149 5.10 -10.93 13.89
C TYR A 149 6.15 -10.04 13.20
N LEU A 150 5.88 -8.75 13.01
CA LEU A 150 6.84 -7.81 12.42
C LEU A 150 8.12 -7.67 13.28
N ASN A 151 7.99 -7.66 14.61
CA ASN A 151 9.14 -7.66 15.52
C ASN A 151 10.04 -8.89 15.30
N LYS A 152 9.47 -10.09 15.16
CA LYS A 152 10.24 -11.31 14.85
C LYS A 152 10.98 -11.19 13.51
N GLN A 153 10.36 -10.58 12.49
CA GLN A 153 11.04 -10.36 11.19
C GLN A 153 12.21 -9.37 11.31
N ILE A 154 12.07 -8.32 12.11
CA ILE A 154 13.13 -7.34 12.39
C ILE A 154 14.32 -8.02 13.09
N GLU A 155 14.07 -8.83 14.13
CA GLU A 155 15.10 -9.56 14.88
C GLU A 155 15.88 -10.55 13.99
N ASN A 156 15.16 -11.29 13.12
CA ASN A 156 15.77 -12.22 12.17
C ASN A 156 16.73 -11.52 11.19
N LYS A 157 16.48 -10.25 10.87
CA LYS A 157 17.36 -9.43 10.00
C LYS A 157 18.55 -8.83 10.73
N ALA A 158 18.50 -8.68 12.06
CA ALA A 158 19.64 -8.22 12.85
C ALA A 158 20.70 -9.32 13.10
N SER A 159 20.32 -10.58 12.86
CA SER A 159 21.16 -11.77 13.11
C SER A 159 21.91 -12.27 11.87
N ARG A 160 21.86 -11.53 10.75
CA ARG A 160 22.53 -11.82 9.47
C ARG A 160 23.51 -10.72 9.14
#